data_AF-A0A438H545-F1
#
_entry.id   AF-A0A438H545-F1
#
_cell.length_a   1.000
_cell.length_b   1.000
_cell.length_c   1.000
_cell.angle_alpha   90.00
_cell.angle_beta   90.00
_cell.angle_gamma   90.00
#
_symmetry.space_group_name_H-M   'P 1'
#
loop_
_entity.id
_entity.type
_entity.pdbx_description
1 polymer ?
#
loop_
_entity_poly.entity_id
_entity_poly.type
_entity_poly.pdbx_seq_one_letter_code
_entity_poly.pdbx_strand_id
1 'polypeptide(L)'
;MFRIPIFKCDWVENKNGIKVDELGFTLVDFSKIGHKSDPFILASQAKQVFYVEDQLDPKWSIVLSIPPKDFNNMEGWMTSPIIAWNITPL
;
A
#
# COMPACT_ATOMS: atom_id res chain seq x y z
N MET A 1 -7.23 5.34 -32.09
CA MET A 1 -7.17 6.18 -30.87
C MET A 1 -6.65 5.33 -29.73
N PHE A 2 -5.52 5.70 -29.14
CA PHE A 2 -4.86 4.95 -28.05
C PHE A 2 -5.35 5.49 -26.69
N ARG A 3 -5.59 4.60 -25.72
CA ARG A 3 -6.03 4.96 -24.36
C ARG A 3 -5.09 4.31 -23.36
N ILE A 4 -4.59 5.10 -22.41
CA ILE A 4 -3.70 4.62 -21.34
C ILE A 4 -4.50 4.67 -20.04
N PRO A 5 -4.67 3.53 -19.33
CA PRO A 5 -5.33 3.53 -18.04
C PRO A 5 -4.43 4.21 -16.99
N ILE A 6 -4.99 5.15 -16.25
CA ILE A 6 -4.37 5.81 -15.12
C ILE A 6 -5.24 5.63 -13.88
N PHE A 7 -4.60 5.57 -12.71
CA PHE A 7 -5.27 5.56 -11.43
C PHE A 7 -5.03 6.87 -10.72
N LYS A 8 -6.09 7.41 -10.10
CA LYS A 8 -5.97 8.47 -9.12
C LYS A 8 -5.82 7.82 -7.74
N CYS A 9 -4.77 8.13 -7.00
CA CYS A 9 -4.54 7.54 -5.69
C CYS A 9 -4.10 8.57 -4.64
N ASP A 10 -4.34 8.21 -3.39
CA ASP A 10 -3.88 8.95 -2.23
C ASP A 10 -2.55 8.35 -1.73
N TRP A 11 -1.42 8.93 -2.15
CA TRP A 11 -0.10 8.49 -1.70
C TRP A 11 0.28 9.10 -0.35
N VAL A 12 1.02 8.32 0.43
CA VAL A 12 1.65 8.76 1.67
C VAL A 12 2.94 9.54 1.36
N GLU A 13 3.25 10.56 2.18
CA GLU A 13 4.47 11.35 2.08
C GLU A 13 5.70 10.49 2.39
N ASN A 14 6.62 10.37 1.43
CA ASN A 14 7.79 9.49 1.54
C ASN A 14 8.73 9.84 2.72
N LYS A 15 8.83 11.12 3.12
CA LYS A 15 9.78 11.55 4.15
C LYS A 15 9.37 11.14 5.57
N ASN A 16 8.09 11.24 5.88
CA ASN A 16 7.59 11.09 7.26
C ASN A 16 6.54 9.99 7.41
N GLY A 17 5.94 9.55 6.31
CA GLY A 17 4.90 8.55 6.31
C GLY A 17 5.37 7.15 5.92
N ILE A 18 6.66 6.97 5.59
CA ILE A 18 7.26 5.67 5.27
C ILE A 18 8.53 5.50 6.10
N LYS A 19 8.70 4.34 6.73
CA LYS A 19 9.96 3.93 7.38
C LYS A 19 10.19 2.43 7.19
N VAL A 20 11.41 1.98 7.46
CA VAL A 20 11.76 0.56 7.55
C VAL A 20 12.17 0.28 9.00
N ASP A 21 11.61 -0.76 9.60
CA ASP A 21 11.96 -1.16 10.97
C ASP A 21 13.25 -1.98 11.03
N GLU A 22 13.64 -2.37 12.25
CA GLU A 22 14.85 -3.15 12.51
C GLU A 22 14.80 -4.56 11.91
N LEU A 23 13.60 -5.09 11.63
CA LEU A 23 13.37 -6.40 11.02
C LEU A 23 13.31 -6.32 9.49
N GLY A 24 13.36 -5.11 8.92
CA GLY A 24 13.31 -4.86 7.49
C GLY A 24 11.90 -4.71 6.91
N PHE A 25 10.86 -4.65 7.75
CA PHE A 25 9.50 -4.39 7.28
C PHE A 25 9.32 -2.91 6.92
N THR A 26 8.66 -2.67 5.80
CA THR A 26 8.21 -1.32 5.45
C THR A 26 6.94 -1.00 6.21
N LEU A 27 6.94 0.13 6.91
CA LEU A 27 5.84 0.65 7.69
C LEU A 27 5.33 1.95 7.06
N VAL A 28 4.01 2.09 7.01
CA VAL A 28 3.32 3.23 6.41
C VAL A 28 2.38 3.88 7.42
N ASP A 29 2.43 5.21 7.51
CA ASP A 29 1.51 6.04 8.31
C ASP A 29 0.55 6.76 7.37
N PHE A 30 -0.70 6.25 7.30
CA PHE A 30 -1.74 6.79 6.43
C PHE A 30 -2.24 8.19 6.83
N SER A 31 -1.90 8.71 8.02
CA SER A 31 -2.23 10.08 8.39
C SER A 31 -1.37 11.12 7.63
N LYS A 32 -0.25 10.68 7.03
CA LYS A 32 0.71 11.53 6.33
C LYS A 32 0.48 11.54 4.83
N ILE A 33 -0.67 12.04 4.41
CA ILE A 33 -1.03 12.11 2.99
C ILE A 33 -0.21 13.19 2.25
N GLY A 34 0.47 12.79 1.16
CA GLY A 34 1.35 13.63 0.37
C GLY A 34 0.82 14.04 -1.02
N HIS A 35 -0.30 13.47 -1.50
CA HIS A 35 -0.71 13.49 -2.92
C HIS A 35 -1.14 14.85 -3.51
N LYS A 36 -0.96 15.98 -2.83
CA LYS A 36 -1.56 17.27 -3.25
C LYS A 36 -1.08 17.77 -4.62
N SER A 37 0.11 17.37 -5.07
CA SER A 37 0.68 17.84 -6.34
C SER A 37 0.75 16.78 -7.45
N ASP A 38 0.63 15.48 -7.15
CA ASP A 38 0.76 14.42 -8.14
C ASP A 38 -0.05 13.16 -7.76
N PRO A 39 -1.36 13.14 -8.05
CA PRO A 39 -2.24 12.07 -7.59
C PRO A 39 -2.37 10.92 -8.59
N PHE A 40 -1.71 10.96 -9.76
CA PHE A 40 -1.94 9.99 -10.84
C PHE A 40 -0.75 9.05 -11.07
N ILE A 41 -1.03 7.76 -11.27
CA ILE A 41 -0.04 6.79 -11.79
C ILE A 41 -0.56 6.03 -13.01
N LEU A 42 0.38 5.45 -13.75
CA LEU A 42 0.07 4.43 -14.74
C LEU A 42 -0.33 3.13 -14.05
N ALA A 43 -1.27 2.39 -14.64
CA ALA A 43 -1.61 1.06 -14.15
C ALA A 43 -0.40 0.10 -14.08
N SER A 44 0.55 0.25 -15.00
CA SER A 44 1.80 -0.52 -15.03
C SER A 44 2.76 -0.22 -13.88
N GLN A 45 2.58 0.89 -13.17
CA GLN A 45 3.38 1.27 -12.01
C GLN A 45 2.78 0.75 -10.70
N ALA A 46 1.49 0.38 -10.70
CA ALA A 46 0.81 -0.14 -9.52
C ALA A 46 1.32 -1.55 -9.18
N LYS A 47 1.59 -1.78 -7.89
CA LYS A 47 1.82 -3.13 -7.34
C LYS A 47 0.75 -3.40 -6.29
N GLN A 48 0.17 -4.59 -6.33
CA GLN A 48 -0.73 -5.04 -5.27
C GLN A 48 0.09 -5.34 -4.01
N VAL A 49 -0.33 -4.74 -2.91
CA VAL A 49 0.22 -4.95 -1.57
C VAL A 49 -0.92 -5.03 -0.57
N PHE A 50 -0.64 -5.61 0.59
CA PHE A 50 -1.55 -5.68 1.72
C PHE A 50 -0.97 -4.91 2.90
N TYR A 51 -1.85 -4.47 3.78
CA TYR A 51 -1.47 -3.77 4.99
C TYR A 51 -1.99 -4.51 6.22
N VAL A 52 -1.14 -4.62 7.24
CA VAL A 52 -1.51 -5.14 8.55
C VAL A 52 -1.13 -4.10 9.59
N GLU A 53 -2.04 -3.81 10.52
CA GLU A 53 -1.75 -2.88 11.63
C GLU A 53 -0.60 -3.42 12.49
N ASP A 54 0.35 -2.55 12.80
CA ASP A 54 1.42 -2.88 13.74
C ASP A 54 0.84 -2.98 15.17
N GLN A 55 1.02 -4.15 15.78
CA GLN A 55 0.53 -4.44 17.13
C GLN A 55 1.24 -3.62 18.21
N LEU A 56 2.44 -3.08 17.93
CA LEU A 56 3.22 -2.27 18.87
C LEU A 56 2.87 -0.79 18.79
N ASP A 57 2.56 -0.29 17.59
CA ASP A 57 2.15 1.10 17.35
C ASP A 57 1.07 1.15 16.25
N PRO A 58 -0.22 1.18 16.62
CA PRO A 58 -1.35 1.18 15.68
C PRO A 58 -1.37 2.35 14.69
N LYS A 59 -0.51 3.36 14.89
CA LYS A 59 -0.29 4.44 13.91
C LYS A 59 0.32 3.92 12.61
N TRP A 60 1.08 2.82 12.67
CA TRP A 60 1.78 2.25 11.52
C TRP A 60 1.07 1.02 10.99
N SER A 61 1.18 0.82 9.68
CA SER A 61 0.77 -0.41 9.02
C SER A 61 1.95 -1.02 8.26
N ILE A 62 2.18 -2.31 8.47
CA ILE A 62 3.20 -3.11 7.79
C ILE A 62 2.73 -3.40 6.36
N VAL A 63 3.60 -3.15 5.39
CA VAL A 63 3.36 -3.48 3.98
C VAL A 63 3.78 -4.92 3.70
N LEU A 64 2.84 -5.73 3.23
CA LEU A 64 3.08 -7.10 2.80
C LEU A 64 2.98 -7.20 1.27
N SER A 65 4.06 -7.70 0.64
CA SER A 65 4.07 -8.08 -0.76
C SER A 65 4.04 -9.61 -0.82
N ILE A 66 2.89 -10.18 -1.16
CA ILE A 66 2.70 -11.62 -1.23
C ILE A 66 2.87 -12.05 -2.71
N PRO A 67 3.82 -12.95 -3.02
CA PRO A 67 3.90 -13.54 -4.34
C PRO A 67 2.61 -14.32 -4.64
N PRO A 68 2.09 -14.29 -5.89
CA PRO A 68 0.82 -14.92 -6.23
C PRO A 68 0.68 -16.43 -5.91
N LYS A 69 1.79 -17.12 -5.64
CA LYS A 69 1.81 -18.55 -5.35
C LYS A 69 1.60 -18.89 -3.88
N ASP A 70 1.78 -17.92 -2.97
CA ASP A 70 1.83 -18.17 -1.52
C ASP A 70 0.55 -17.72 -0.79
N PHE A 71 -0.47 -17.25 -1.52
CA PHE A 71 -1.74 -16.80 -0.97
C PHE A 71 -2.45 -17.84 -0.08
N ASN A 72 -2.38 -19.13 -0.46
CA ASN A 72 -3.07 -20.20 0.27
C ASN A 72 -2.46 -20.48 1.66
N ASN A 73 -1.22 -20.05 1.91
CA ASN A 73 -0.51 -20.38 3.16
C ASN A 73 -0.67 -19.29 4.24
N MET A 74 -1.30 -18.14 3.92
CA MET A 74 -1.38 -16.98 4.80
C MET A 74 -2.80 -16.69 5.32
N GLU A 75 -3.80 -17.50 4.93
CA GLU A 75 -5.21 -17.36 5.36
C GLU A 75 -5.39 -17.32 6.90
N GLY A 76 -4.48 -17.90 7.68
CA GLY A 76 -4.55 -17.89 9.15
C GLY A 76 -4.11 -16.60 9.85
N TRP A 77 -3.39 -15.70 9.16
CA TRP A 77 -2.80 -14.49 9.75
C TRP A 77 -3.40 -13.19 9.17
N MET A 78 -4.15 -13.30 8.08
CA MET A 78 -4.75 -12.16 7.39
C MET A 78 -6.18 -11.92 7.88
N THR A 79 -6.34 -11.24 9.02
CA THR A 79 -7.68 -10.89 9.51
C THR A 79 -8.39 -9.79 8.71
N SER A 80 -7.75 -9.18 7.71
CA SER A 80 -8.39 -8.49 6.57
C SER A 80 -7.32 -8.00 5.59
N PRO A 81 -7.30 -8.45 4.32
CA PRO A 81 -6.50 -7.76 3.31
C PRO A 81 -7.10 -6.38 3.04
N ILE A 82 -6.49 -5.32 3.57
CA ILE A 82 -6.71 -3.99 3.01
C ILE A 82 -5.91 -3.95 1.71
N ILE A 83 -6.58 -4.26 0.59
CA ILE A 83 -6.08 -3.90 -0.74
C ILE A 83 -5.90 -2.39 -0.72
N ALA A 84 -4.73 -1.91 -1.15
CA ALA A 84 -4.40 -0.48 -1.25
C ALA A 84 -5.64 0.38 -1.47
N TRP A 85 -5.94 1.21 -0.46
CA TRP A 85 -7.12 2.07 -0.42
C TRP A 85 -7.26 2.85 -1.73
N ASN A 86 -8.45 2.80 -2.32
CA ASN A 86 -8.89 3.61 -3.44
C ASN A 86 -8.02 3.57 -4.72
N ILE A 87 -7.79 2.37 -5.27
CA ILE A 87 -7.60 2.28 -6.72
C ILE A 87 -8.98 2.38 -7.37
N THR A 88 -9.50 3.60 -7.53
CA THR A 88 -10.71 3.82 -8.32
C THR A 88 -10.30 3.90 -9.79
N PRO A 89 -10.72 2.96 -10.65
CA PRO A 89 -10.60 3.14 -12.08
C PRO A 89 -11.44 4.36 -12.48
N LEU A 90 -10.85 5.30 -13.21
CA LEU A 90 -11.64 6.28 -13.96
C LEU A 90 -12.26 5.62 -15.19
#